data_AF-A0A645E082-F1
#
_entry.id   AF-A0A645E082-F1
#
_cell.length_a   1.000
_cell.length_b   1.000
_cell.length_c   1.000
_cell.angle_alpha   90.00
_cell.angle_beta   90.00
_cell.angle_gamma   90.00
#
_symmetry.space_group_name_H-M   'P 1'
#
loop_
_entity.id
_entity.type
_entity.pdbx_description
1 polymer ?
#
loop_
_entity_poly.entity_id
_entity_poly.type
_entity_poly.pdbx_seq_one_letter_code
_entity_poly.pdbx_strand_id
1 'polypeptide(L)'
;MLTSDDEEGGESKGKGGILAAVRTILIADLVMSLDNVIAVAATAQGNMLLLILGLAISIPLVIFGSTLMIKLMERFPVIVTLGAALIGWVGGETIVNDNILHDYAAGHPWLHYVAAAAGALLVVAVGKYVSSKNESKSEAIA
;
A
#
# COMPACT_ATOMS: atom_id res chain seq x y z
N MET A 1 -13.43 27.71 11.68
CA MET A 1 -12.31 27.61 10.72
C MET A 1 -11.30 26.69 11.38
N LEU A 2 -11.46 25.39 11.10
CA LEU A 2 -10.51 24.60 10.29
C LEU A 2 -9.16 24.47 10.99
N THR A 3 -8.95 23.34 11.67
CA THR A 3 -7.98 22.32 11.24
C THR A 3 -8.45 20.98 11.81
N SER A 4 -8.60 20.02 10.91
CA SER A 4 -8.98 18.64 11.20
C SER A 4 -7.70 17.89 11.59
N ASP A 5 -7.49 17.66 12.88
CA ASP A 5 -6.40 16.81 13.40
C ASP A 5 -6.78 15.33 13.24
N ASP A 6 -6.69 14.78 12.02
CA ASP A 6 -6.79 13.33 11.77
C ASP A 6 -5.71 12.87 10.77
N GLU A 7 -4.50 13.41 10.89
CA GLU A 7 -3.29 12.72 10.44
C GLU A 7 -2.58 12.17 11.67
N GLU A 8 -2.84 10.91 12.02
CA GLU A 8 -1.83 10.09 12.69
C GLU A 8 -2.24 8.62 12.61
N GLY A 9 -1.53 7.89 11.74
CA GLY A 9 -1.50 6.45 11.80
C GLY A 9 -0.85 6.02 13.11
N GLY A 10 -1.57 5.23 13.91
CA GLY A 10 -1.02 4.50 15.05
C GLY A 10 -1.74 4.77 16.36
N GLU A 11 -2.50 3.76 16.78
CA GLU A 11 -2.82 3.47 18.19
C GLU A 11 -3.73 4.44 18.94
N SER A 12 -5.05 4.28 18.79
CA SER A 12 -5.98 4.63 19.87
C SER A 12 -6.41 3.38 20.65
N LYS A 13 -5.79 3.21 21.82
CA LYS A 13 -6.24 2.27 22.86
C LYS A 13 -7.64 2.68 23.35
N GLY A 14 -8.58 1.75 23.30
CA GLY A 14 -9.77 1.72 24.15
C GLY A 14 -11.01 2.44 23.60
N LYS A 15 -12.04 1.65 23.25
CA LYS A 15 -13.44 2.02 22.92
C LYS A 15 -13.74 2.62 21.54
N GLY A 16 -12.76 3.12 20.78
CA GLY A 16 -12.93 3.46 19.35
C GLY A 16 -12.56 2.33 18.36
N GLY A 17 -12.04 1.21 18.86
CA GLY A 17 -11.13 0.33 18.11
C GLY A 17 -11.68 -0.32 16.85
N ILE A 18 -12.91 -0.86 16.87
CA ILE A 18 -13.45 -1.58 15.70
C ILE A 18 -13.91 -0.58 14.64
N LEU A 19 -14.66 0.46 15.02
CA LEU A 19 -15.17 1.45 14.06
C LEU A 19 -14.03 2.26 13.43
N ALA A 20 -13.00 2.61 14.21
CA ALA A 20 -11.81 3.28 13.70
C ALA A 20 -11.01 2.37 12.75
N ALA A 21 -10.75 1.12 13.12
CA ALA A 21 -10.04 0.17 12.26
C ALA A 21 -10.81 -0.11 10.95
N VAL A 22 -12.13 -0.32 11.04
CA VAL A 22 -12.98 -0.51 9.86
C VAL A 22 -12.96 0.73 8.95
N ARG A 23 -13.01 1.94 9.53
CA ARG A 23 -12.90 3.19 8.75
C ARG A 23 -11.56 3.28 8.03
N THR A 24 -10.44 2.99 8.71
CA THR A 24 -9.10 3.00 8.09
C THR A 24 -8.99 1.99 6.96
N ILE A 25 -9.50 0.76 7.15
CA ILE A 25 -9.50 -0.28 6.11
C ILE A 25 -10.35 0.15 4.92
N LEU A 26 -11.56 0.67 5.15
CA LEU A 26 -12.44 1.14 4.08
C LEU A 26 -11.84 2.29 3.27
N ILE A 27 -11.20 3.26 3.93
CA ILE A 27 -10.56 4.38 3.23
C ILE A 27 -9.38 3.87 2.38
N ALA A 28 -8.52 3.02 2.96
CA ALA A 28 -7.40 2.45 2.23
C ALA A 28 -7.85 1.61 1.02
N ASP A 29 -8.87 0.76 1.22
CA ASP A 29 -9.43 -0.08 0.16
C ASP A 29 -10.11 0.77 -0.92
N LEU A 30 -10.83 1.84 -0.57
CA LEU A 30 -11.42 2.75 -1.56
C LEU A 30 -10.36 3.44 -2.42
N VAL A 31 -9.32 4.01 -1.80
CA VAL A 31 -8.25 4.72 -2.52
C VAL A 31 -7.49 3.76 -3.44
N MET A 32 -7.18 2.56 -2.95
CA MET A 32 -6.45 1.55 -3.72
C MET A 32 -7.32 0.89 -4.81
N SER A 33 -8.57 0.57 -4.49
CA SER A 33 -9.49 -0.09 -5.41
C SER A 33 -10.03 0.86 -6.49
N LEU A 34 -10.04 2.18 -6.26
CA LEU A 34 -10.38 3.15 -7.29
C LEU A 34 -9.45 3.01 -8.51
N ASP A 35 -8.14 2.99 -8.27
CA ASP A 35 -7.14 2.83 -9.33
C ASP A 35 -7.28 1.46 -10.02
N ASN A 36 -7.52 0.40 -9.24
CA ASN A 36 -7.74 -0.95 -9.77
C ASN A 36 -9.02 -1.03 -10.61
N VAL A 37 -10.11 -0.38 -10.20
CA VAL A 37 -11.37 -0.32 -10.96
C VAL A 37 -11.18 0.47 -12.24
N ILE A 38 -10.44 1.58 -12.22
CA ILE A 38 -10.13 2.36 -13.43
C ILE A 38 -9.33 1.51 -14.43
N ALA A 39 -8.34 0.75 -13.97
CA ALA A 39 -7.56 -0.15 -14.82
C ALA A 39 -8.43 -1.26 -15.48
N VAL A 40 -9.33 -1.87 -14.70
CA VAL A 40 -10.28 -2.86 -15.23
C VAL A 40 -11.28 -2.21 -16.19
N ALA A 41 -11.77 -1.00 -15.90
CA ALA A 41 -12.66 -0.26 -16.77
C ALA A 41 -11.99 0.12 -18.10
N ALA A 42 -10.72 0.53 -18.07
CA ALA A 42 -9.92 0.80 -19.26
C ALA A 42 -9.72 -0.47 -20.11
N THR A 43 -9.46 -1.60 -19.46
CA THR A 43 -9.29 -2.91 -20.13
C THR A 43 -10.62 -3.46 -20.68
N ALA A 44 -11.74 -3.17 -20.01
CA ALA A 44 -13.07 -3.62 -20.42
C ALA A 44 -13.62 -2.89 -21.65
N GLN A 45 -12.96 -1.83 -22.13
CA GLN A 45 -13.31 -1.09 -23.37
C GLN A 45 -14.80 -0.72 -23.48
N GLY A 46 -15.43 -0.37 -22.34
CA GLY A 46 -16.86 -0.02 -22.29
C GLY A 46 -17.84 -1.20 -22.18
N ASN A 47 -17.35 -2.45 -22.16
CA ASN A 47 -18.19 -3.62 -21.94
C ASN A 47 -18.48 -3.81 -20.44
N MET A 48 -19.66 -3.36 -20.02
CA MET A 48 -20.13 -3.46 -18.64
C MET A 48 -20.11 -4.90 -18.10
N LEU A 49 -20.32 -5.91 -18.96
CA LEU A 49 -20.31 -7.31 -18.56
C LEU A 49 -18.91 -7.76 -18.13
N LEU A 50 -17.85 -7.35 -18.85
CA LEU A 50 -16.47 -7.69 -18.51
C LEU A 50 -16.03 -7.02 -17.21
N LEU A 51 -16.46 -5.78 -16.97
CA LEU A 51 -16.19 -5.06 -15.72
C LEU A 51 -16.84 -5.78 -14.53
N ILE A 52 -18.14 -6.08 -14.63
CA ILE A 52 -18.88 -6.78 -13.56
C ILE A 52 -18.27 -8.15 -13.28
N LEU A 53 -17.94 -8.93 -14.32
CA LEU A 53 -17.30 -10.24 -14.14
C LEU A 53 -15.91 -10.14 -13.50
N GLY A 54 -15.09 -9.19 -13.93
CA GLY A 54 -13.76 -8.95 -13.34
C GLY A 54 -13.85 -8.61 -11.85
N LEU A 55 -14.77 -7.73 -11.48
CA LEU A 55 -14.98 -7.36 -10.07
C LEU A 55 -15.57 -8.52 -9.25
N ALA A 56 -16.55 -9.24 -9.81
CA ALA A 56 -17.20 -10.36 -9.15
C ALA A 56 -16.24 -11.53 -8.86
N ILE A 57 -15.25 -11.76 -9.74
CA ILE A 57 -14.22 -12.79 -9.53
C ILE A 57 -13.13 -12.30 -8.55
N SER A 58 -12.81 -11.00 -8.56
CA SER A 58 -11.76 -10.42 -7.71
C SER A 58 -12.07 -10.51 -6.22
N ILE A 59 -13.31 -10.20 -5.81
CA ILE A 59 -13.69 -10.17 -4.39
C ILE A 59 -13.51 -11.54 -3.70
N PRO A 60 -14.04 -12.67 -4.22
CA PRO A 60 -13.79 -13.98 -3.65
C PRO A 60 -12.30 -14.32 -3.60
N LEU A 61 -11.56 -14.02 -4.68
CA LEU A 61 -10.13 -14.31 -4.76
C LEU A 61 -9.33 -13.58 -3.68
N VAL A 62 -9.66 -12.32 -3.40
CA VAL A 62 -9.05 -11.55 -2.29
C VAL A 62 -9.44 -12.13 -0.93
N ILE A 63 -10.71 -12.50 -0.71
CA ILE A 63 -11.15 -13.08 0.56
C ILE A 63 -10.41 -14.40 0.85
N PHE A 64 -10.36 -15.32 -0.11
CA PHE A 64 -9.62 -16.58 0.06
C PHE A 64 -8.11 -16.35 0.13
N GLY A 65 -7.57 -15.46 -0.71
CA GLY A 65 -6.16 -15.12 -0.75
C GLY A 65 -5.65 -14.47 0.53
N SER A 66 -6.47 -13.60 1.16
CA SER A 66 -6.12 -12.94 2.41
C SER A 66 -5.91 -13.92 3.55
N THR A 67 -6.73 -14.97 3.65
CA THR A 67 -6.57 -16.01 4.69
C THR A 67 -5.25 -16.77 4.52
N LEU A 68 -4.87 -17.07 3.28
CA LEU A 68 -3.58 -17.69 2.97
C LEU A 68 -2.41 -16.73 3.30
N MET A 69 -2.54 -15.47 2.89
CA MET A 69 -1.52 -14.44 3.11
C MET A 69 -1.29 -14.19 4.61
N ILE A 70 -2.36 -14.08 5.40
CA ILE A 70 -2.29 -13.90 6.85
C ILE A 70 -1.50 -15.06 7.48
N LYS A 71 -1.85 -16.32 7.16
CA LYS A 71 -1.11 -17.48 7.68
C LYS A 71 0.36 -17.45 7.29
N LEU A 72 0.67 -16.97 6.08
CA LEU A 72 2.03 -16.90 5.60
C LEU A 72 2.82 -15.79 6.32
N MET A 73 2.20 -14.63 6.58
CA MET A 73 2.79 -13.55 7.36
C MET A 73 3.02 -13.95 8.82
N GLU A 74 2.09 -14.69 9.43
CA GLU A 74 2.25 -15.25 10.79
C GLU A 74 3.40 -16.25 10.85
N ARG A 75 3.56 -17.08 9.80
CA ARG A 75 4.63 -18.08 9.73
C ARG A 75 5.99 -17.47 9.40
N PHE A 76 6.02 -16.46 8.54
CA PHE A 76 7.22 -15.81 8.01
C PHE A 76 7.07 -14.27 8.05
N PRO A 77 7.34 -13.63 9.20
CA PRO A 77 7.15 -12.19 9.37
C PRO A 77 8.02 -11.34 8.43
N VAL A 78 9.12 -11.91 7.91
CA VAL A 78 9.98 -11.26 6.90
C VAL A 78 9.21 -10.86 5.63
N ILE A 79 8.10 -11.53 5.32
CA ILE A 79 7.26 -11.24 4.16
C ILE A 79 6.67 -9.84 4.23
N VAL A 80 6.37 -9.33 5.44
CA VAL A 80 5.84 -7.97 5.61
C VAL A 80 6.88 -6.94 5.17
N THR A 81 8.13 -7.12 5.61
CA THR A 81 9.23 -6.22 5.24
C THR A 81 9.58 -6.30 3.76
N LEU A 82 9.58 -7.51 3.19
CA LEU A 82 9.80 -7.72 1.76
C LEU A 82 8.67 -7.12 0.91
N GLY A 83 7.42 -7.29 1.34
CA GLY A 83 6.26 -6.69 0.68
C GLY A 83 6.32 -5.16 0.69
N ALA A 84 6.67 -4.56 1.83
CA ALA A 84 6.88 -3.11 1.94
C ALA A 84 8.01 -2.62 1.02
N ALA A 85 9.14 -3.33 0.98
CA ALA A 85 10.24 -3.02 0.07
C ALA A 85 9.81 -3.09 -1.41
N LEU A 86 9.03 -4.11 -1.78
CA LEU A 86 8.53 -4.29 -3.14
C LEU A 86 7.53 -3.19 -3.53
N ILE A 87 6.63 -2.77 -2.63
CA ILE A 87 5.73 -1.64 -2.87
C ILE A 87 6.53 -0.35 -3.08
N GLY A 88 7.56 -0.11 -2.27
CA GLY A 88 8.46 1.04 -2.45
C GLY A 88 9.25 0.98 -3.76
N TRP A 89 9.67 -0.21 -4.17
CA TRP A 89 10.33 -0.44 -5.46
C TRP A 89 9.42 -0.04 -6.63
N VAL A 90 8.20 -0.61 -6.67
CA VAL A 90 7.21 -0.34 -7.71
C VAL A 90 6.82 1.13 -7.72
N GLY A 91 6.64 1.75 -6.55
CA GLY A 91 6.36 3.18 -6.46
C GLY A 91 7.48 4.04 -7.04
N GLY A 92 8.74 3.75 -6.68
CA GLY A 92 9.91 4.46 -7.22
C GLY A 92 10.04 4.29 -8.74
N GLU A 93 9.80 3.08 -9.25
CA GLU A 93 9.79 2.79 -10.68
C GLU A 93 8.66 3.54 -11.41
N THR A 94 7.45 3.54 -10.84
CA THR A 94 6.27 4.19 -11.43
C THR A 94 6.45 5.71 -11.52
N ILE A 95 7.07 6.34 -10.52
CA ILE A 95 7.35 7.79 -10.52
C ILE A 95 8.34 8.17 -11.64
N VAL A 96 9.39 7.38 -11.85
CA VAL A 96 10.40 7.69 -12.88
C VAL A 96 9.90 7.37 -14.29
N ASN A 97 9.03 6.39 -14.44
CA ASN A 97 8.44 6.02 -15.72
C ASN A 97 7.25 6.89 -16.14
N ASP A 98 6.83 7.84 -15.31
CA ASP A 98 5.75 8.77 -15.67
C ASP A 98 6.13 9.65 -16.88
N ASN A 99 5.14 10.04 -17.67
CA ASN A 99 5.29 10.76 -18.95
C ASN A 99 6.15 12.03 -18.84
N ILE A 100 6.19 12.63 -17.65
CA ILE A 100 6.90 13.88 -17.36
C ILE A 100 8.43 13.64 -17.23
N LEU A 101 8.84 12.45 -16.78
CA LEU A 101 10.26 12.08 -16.61
C LEU A 101 10.78 11.18 -17.74
N HIS A 102 9.90 10.66 -18.60
CA HIS A 102 10.21 9.67 -19.63
C HIS A 102 11.33 10.12 -20.58
N ASP A 103 11.34 11.40 -21.00
CA ASP A 103 12.36 11.95 -21.90
C ASP A 103 13.75 12.08 -21.26
N TYR A 104 13.81 12.30 -19.93
CA TYR A 104 15.06 12.34 -19.17
C TYR A 104 15.54 10.94 -18.75
N ALA A 105 14.61 10.03 -18.45
CA ALA A 105 14.89 8.65 -18.08
C ALA A 105 15.39 7.81 -19.28
N ALA A 106 14.90 8.09 -20.49
CA ALA A 106 15.31 7.41 -21.72
C ALA A 106 16.81 7.58 -22.04
N GLY A 107 17.43 8.67 -21.60
CA GLY A 107 18.87 8.91 -21.74
C GLY A 107 19.74 8.14 -20.74
N HIS A 108 19.15 7.57 -19.68
CA HIS A 108 19.89 7.03 -18.54
C HIS A 108 19.16 5.83 -17.90
N PRO A 109 19.30 4.62 -18.48
CA PRO A 109 18.71 3.35 -18.00
C PRO A 109 19.23 2.85 -16.64
N TRP A 110 19.84 3.70 -15.83
CA TRP A 110 20.24 3.39 -14.46
C TRP A 110 19.35 4.12 -13.47
N LEU A 111 18.66 5.18 -13.90
CA LEU A 111 17.74 5.95 -13.08
C LEU A 111 16.56 5.12 -12.59
N HIS A 112 16.03 4.19 -13.39
CA HIS A 112 14.93 3.34 -12.95
C HIS A 112 15.35 2.39 -11.82
N TYR A 113 16.52 1.75 -11.93
CA TYR A 113 17.02 0.90 -10.84
C TYR A 113 17.39 1.70 -9.60
N VAL A 114 17.98 2.88 -9.76
CA VAL A 114 18.34 3.77 -8.65
C VAL A 114 17.09 4.27 -7.93
N ALA A 115 16.06 4.71 -8.66
CA ALA A 115 14.83 5.21 -8.07
C ALA A 115 14.00 4.11 -7.42
N ALA A 116 13.93 2.93 -8.03
CA ALA A 116 13.24 1.79 -7.44
C ALA A 116 13.97 1.30 -6.17
N ALA A 117 15.31 1.22 -6.20
CA ALA A 117 16.11 0.90 -5.02
C ALA A 117 15.95 1.97 -3.92
N ALA A 118 15.97 3.26 -4.29
CA ALA A 118 15.76 4.36 -3.36
C ALA A 118 14.36 4.31 -2.73
N GLY A 119 13.31 4.04 -3.51
CA GLY A 119 11.94 3.89 -3.04
C GLY A 119 11.81 2.71 -2.07
N ALA A 120 12.37 1.55 -2.41
CA ALA A 120 12.38 0.38 -1.53
C ALA A 120 13.12 0.66 -0.20
N LEU A 121 14.31 1.27 -0.29
CA LEU A 121 15.11 1.63 0.89
C LEU A 121 14.41 2.66 1.78
N LEU A 122 13.79 3.68 1.18
CA LEU A 122 13.04 4.70 1.90
C LEU A 122 11.89 4.07 2.67
N VAL A 123 11.07 3.25 2.02
CA VAL A 123 9.91 2.61 2.67
C VAL A 123 10.36 1.71 3.82
N VAL A 124 11.42 0.91 3.64
CA VAL A 124 11.94 0.04 4.71
C VAL A 124 12.56 0.86 5.84
N ALA A 125 13.30 1.92 5.53
CA ALA A 125 13.95 2.78 6.52
C ALA A 125 12.91 3.55 7.37
N VAL A 126 11.90 4.14 6.72
CA VAL A 126 10.79 4.83 7.41
C VAL A 126 9.98 3.82 8.23
N GLY A 127 9.65 2.66 7.67
CA GLY A 127 8.94 1.60 8.38
C GLY A 127 9.68 1.15 9.65
N LYS A 128 11.00 0.94 9.56
CA LYS A 128 11.83 0.61 10.73
C LYS A 128 11.93 1.76 11.73
N TYR A 129 12.09 3.00 11.27
CA TYR A 129 12.19 4.18 12.13
C TYR A 129 10.90 4.40 12.94
N VAL A 130 9.75 4.34 12.28
CA VAL A 130 8.43 4.49 12.93
C VAL A 130 8.16 3.34 13.89
N SER A 131 8.49 2.09 13.52
CA SER A 131 8.32 0.94 14.41
C SER A 131 9.19 1.03 15.67
N SER A 132 10.45 1.47 15.54
CA SER A 132 11.35 1.64 16.70
C SER A 132 10.85 2.70 17.69
N LYS A 133 10.19 3.76 17.19
CA LYS A 133 9.66 4.84 18.02
C LYS A 133 8.43 4.40 18.82
N ASN A 134 7.64 3.46 18.29
CA ASN A 134 6.51 2.87 19.02
C ASN A 134 6.95 1.84 20.07
N GLU A 135 8.03 1.09 19.83
CA GLU A 135 8.61 0.17 20.85
C GLU A 135 9.15 0.93 22.07
N SER A 136 9.92 2.02 21.87
CA SER A 136 10.43 2.83 22.99
C SER A 136 9.33 3.56 23.79
N LYS A 137 8.16 3.82 23.18
CA LYS A 137 7.00 4.40 23.89
C LYS A 137 6.24 3.35 24.70
N SER A 138 6.34 2.06 24.35
CA SER A 138 5.74 0.96 25.10
C SER A 138 6.54 0.58 26.35
N GLU A 139 7.87 0.69 26.35
CA GLU A 139 8.71 0.46 27.55
C GLU A 139 8.67 1.61 28.55
N ALA A 140 8.45 2.86 28.11
CA ALA A 140 8.36 4.03 28.99
C ALA A 140 7.02 4.12 29.78
N ILE A 141 6.04 3.27 29.45
CA ILE A 141 4.69 3.25 30.05
C ILE A 141 4.47 1.97 30.89
N ALA A 142 5.39 1.00 30.85
CA ALA A 142 5.38 -0.22 31.67
C ALA A 142 6.12 -0.01 33.00
#